data_AF-A0A7S3WMK2-F1
#
_entry.id   AF-A0A7S3WMK2-F1
#
_cell.length_a   1.000
_cell.length_b   1.000
_cell.length_c   1.000
_cell.angle_alpha   90.00
_cell.angle_beta   90.00
_cell.angle_gamma   90.00
#
_symmetry.space_group_name_H-M   'P 1'
#
loop_
_entity.id
_entity.type
_entity.pdbx_description
1 polymer ?
#
loop_
_entity_poly.entity_id
_entity_poly.type
_entity_poly.pdbx_seq_one_letter_code
_entity_poly.pdbx_strand_id
1 'polypeptide(L)'
;LRSNREVGMVVDAPAKPVRFEFKNCSYRVKVRSDGRGLGNTPACCVKTKDRYLLRNVSASVSSGEVLAVMGPSGAGKTTLLRMLALEKGPGARTGHVAFNGKPFTPLLYTRYATFMEQGDSLWAFLTAREQLEYAVRLSRPALRSAERAAAVDELLGALGLESCQHTRAGNALVRGLSGGQRRRLSLALA
;
A
#
# COMPACT_ATOMS: atom_id res chain seq x y z
N LEU A 1 -25.01 -25.24 13.07
CA LEU A 1 -25.39 -24.20 12.08
C LEU A 1 -24.64 -22.93 12.43
N ARG A 2 -23.98 -22.34 11.44
CA ARG A 2 -22.82 -21.44 11.56
C ARG A 2 -23.08 -20.22 12.46
N SER A 3 -22.34 -20.12 13.57
CA SER A 3 -22.22 -18.89 14.35
C SER A 3 -21.26 -17.97 13.62
N ASN A 4 -21.82 -17.00 12.90
CA ASN A 4 -21.11 -15.92 12.24
C ASN A 4 -20.67 -14.94 13.33
N ARG A 5 -19.50 -15.18 13.94
CA ARG A 5 -18.80 -14.15 14.70
C ARG A 5 -18.12 -13.26 13.68
N GLU A 6 -18.66 -12.06 13.45
CA GLU A 6 -17.93 -10.97 12.82
C GLU A 6 -16.73 -10.63 13.73
N VAL A 7 -15.58 -11.24 13.43
CA VAL A 7 -14.31 -10.91 14.07
C VAL A 7 -13.77 -9.69 13.34
N GLY A 8 -14.29 -8.54 13.71
CA GLY A 8 -13.76 -7.25 13.28
C GLY A 8 -12.51 -6.94 14.09
N MET A 9 -11.37 -6.87 13.41
CA MET A 9 -10.18 -6.17 13.90
C MET A 9 -10.63 -4.81 14.43
N VAL A 10 -10.50 -4.56 15.75
CA VAL A 10 -10.81 -3.26 16.35
C VAL A 10 -9.73 -2.28 15.92
N VAL A 11 -9.85 -1.80 14.68
CA VAL A 11 -9.38 -0.48 14.30
C VAL A 11 -10.46 0.44 14.84
N ASP A 12 -10.14 1.32 15.80
CA ASP A 12 -11.09 2.30 16.33
C ASP A 12 -11.88 2.93 15.18
N ALA A 13 -13.13 2.49 15.01
CA ALA A 13 -13.97 2.97 13.94
C ALA A 13 -14.20 4.46 14.22
N PRO A 14 -13.80 5.36 13.32
CA PRO A 14 -14.01 6.77 13.55
C PRO A 14 -15.51 7.01 13.72
N ALA A 15 -15.88 7.66 14.83
CA ALA A 15 -17.27 7.92 15.24
C ALA A 15 -18.10 8.76 14.23
N LYS A 16 -17.52 9.16 13.11
CA LYS A 16 -18.15 9.90 12.00
C LYS A 16 -17.79 9.22 10.67
N PRO A 17 -18.71 9.20 9.69
CA PRO A 17 -18.45 8.56 8.40
C PRO A 17 -17.21 9.19 7.77
N VAL A 18 -16.22 8.35 7.48
CA VAL A 18 -15.00 8.78 6.80
C VAL A 18 -15.31 9.03 5.33
N ARG A 19 -14.82 10.14 4.81
CA ARG A 19 -14.84 10.48 3.39
C ARG A 19 -13.42 10.83 2.95
N PHE A 20 -12.94 10.12 1.94
CA PHE A 20 -11.69 10.41 1.26
C PHE A 20 -12.01 10.96 -0.13
N GLU A 21 -11.43 12.11 -0.47
CA GLU A 21 -11.72 12.82 -1.71
C GLU A 21 -10.43 13.34 -2.34
N PHE A 22 -10.33 13.25 -3.66
CA PHE A 22 -9.27 13.89 -4.41
C PHE A 22 -9.86 14.57 -5.66
N LYS A 23 -9.39 15.78 -5.93
CA LYS A 23 -9.91 16.67 -6.98
C LYS A 23 -8.77 17.23 -7.83
N ASN A 24 -8.97 17.18 -9.14
CA ASN A 24 -8.08 17.75 -10.16
C ASN A 24 -6.62 17.27 -10.01
N CYS A 25 -6.44 16.00 -9.64
CA CYS A 25 -5.11 15.42 -9.43
C CYS A 25 -4.42 15.18 -10.77
N SER A 26 -3.23 15.78 -10.93
CA SER A 26 -2.38 15.59 -12.11
C SER A 26 -0.95 15.24 -11.69
N TYR A 27 -0.29 14.44 -12.52
CA TYR A 27 1.11 14.03 -12.29
C TYR A 27 1.94 14.24 -13.54
N ARG A 28 3.07 14.93 -13.38
CA ARG A 28 3.97 15.29 -14.47
C ARG A 28 5.38 14.80 -14.15
N VAL A 29 6.04 14.18 -15.12
CA VAL A 29 7.42 13.71 -15.01
C VAL A 29 8.28 14.39 -16.07
N LYS A 30 9.50 14.76 -15.69
CA LYS A 30 10.54 15.24 -16.59
C LYS A 30 11.19 14.04 -17.29
N VAL A 31 10.96 13.91 -18.59
CA VAL A 31 11.58 12.85 -19.40
C VAL A 31 12.79 13.44 -20.12
N ARG A 32 13.95 12.80 -19.97
CA ARG A 32 15.12 13.09 -20.80
C ARG A 32 14.82 12.59 -22.21
N SER A 33 14.79 13.51 -23.17
CA SER A 33 14.66 13.12 -24.57
C SER A 33 16.06 12.83 -25.08
N ASP A 34 16.45 11.57 -25.10
CA ASP A 34 17.70 11.16 -25.71
C ASP A 34 17.52 11.21 -27.23
N GLY A 35 18.15 12.21 -27.86
CA GLY A 35 18.14 12.32 -29.30
C GLY A 35 18.94 11.15 -29.86
N ARG A 36 18.27 10.08 -30.31
CA ARG A 36 18.89 9.06 -31.17
C ARG A 36 19.20 9.70 -32.52
N GLY A 37 20.24 10.53 -32.55
CA GLY A 37 20.99 10.88 -33.74
C GLY A 37 22.34 10.18 -33.62
N LEU A 38 22.65 9.35 -34.61
CA LEU A 38 23.97 8.76 -34.80
C LEU A 38 24.96 9.92 -35.04
N GLY A 39 25.54 10.50 -34.00
CA GLY A 39 26.36 11.70 -34.14
C GLY A 39 26.98 12.15 -32.82
N ASN A 40 28.31 12.09 -32.78
CA ASN A 40 29.17 12.57 -31.71
C ASN A 40 28.83 14.03 -31.35
N THR A 41 27.96 14.25 -30.36
CA THR A 41 27.59 15.59 -29.87
C THR A 41 27.83 15.71 -28.37
N PRO A 42 28.39 16.84 -27.90
CA PRO A 42 28.83 16.98 -26.52
C PRO A 42 27.64 16.91 -25.54
N ALA A 43 27.88 16.33 -24.36
CA ALA A 43 26.92 16.01 -23.30
C ALA A 43 26.16 17.21 -22.68
N CYS A 44 26.28 18.42 -23.24
CA CYS A 44 25.80 19.67 -22.65
C CYS A 44 24.31 19.98 -22.95
N CYS A 45 23.67 19.34 -23.94
CA CYS A 45 22.36 19.77 -24.46
C CYS A 45 21.24 18.72 -24.30
N VAL A 46 21.06 18.13 -23.11
CA VAL A 46 19.95 17.20 -22.85
C VAL A 46 18.62 17.97 -22.71
N LYS A 47 17.81 17.97 -23.77
CA LYS A 47 16.46 18.56 -23.73
C LYS A 47 15.55 17.74 -22.83
N THR A 48 15.11 18.33 -21.72
CA THR A 48 14.14 17.74 -20.81
C THR A 48 12.73 18.17 -21.21
N LYS A 49 11.83 17.22 -21.48
CA LYS A 49 10.43 17.50 -21.80
C LYS A 49 9.53 17.04 -20.66
N ASP A 50 8.57 17.89 -20.32
CA ASP A 50 7.54 17.57 -19.34
C ASP A 50 6.47 16.68 -19.98
N ARG A 51 6.28 15.47 -19.43
CA ARG A 51 5.22 14.55 -19.84
C ARG A 51 4.23 14.36 -18.70
N TYR A 52 2.96 14.57 -19.00
CA TYR A 52 1.87 14.24 -18.07
C TYR A 52 1.58 12.74 -18.12
N LEU A 53 1.63 12.09 -16.97
CA LEU A 53 1.22 10.70 -16.80
C LEU A 53 -0.25 10.59 -16.36
N LEU A 54 -0.72 11.58 -15.60
CA LEU A 54 -2.11 11.68 -15.13
C LEU A 54 -2.60 13.11 -15.34
N ARG A 55 -3.86 13.26 -15.76
CA ARG A 55 -4.49 14.56 -16.04
C ARG A 55 -5.86 14.63 -15.37
N ASN A 56 -6.03 15.61 -14.50
CA ASN A 56 -7.31 16.04 -13.91
C ASN A 56 -8.20 14.89 -13.40
N VAL A 57 -7.62 13.99 -12.61
CA VAL A 57 -8.35 12.86 -12.04
C VAL A 57 -9.02 13.27 -10.73
N SER A 58 -10.32 12.99 -10.59
CA SER A 58 -11.11 13.33 -9.42
C SER A 58 -12.00 12.16 -9.04
N ALA A 59 -12.06 11.82 -7.75
CA ALA A 59 -13.04 10.88 -7.21
C ALA A 59 -13.20 11.08 -5.70
N SER A 60 -14.26 10.50 -5.15
CA SER A 60 -14.51 10.42 -3.71
C SER A 60 -14.93 9.01 -3.34
N VAL A 61 -14.65 8.63 -2.10
CA VAL A 61 -15.04 7.35 -1.51
C VAL A 61 -15.47 7.59 -0.08
N SER A 62 -16.59 7.00 0.30
CA SER A 62 -17.16 7.06 1.64
C SER A 62 -16.92 5.75 2.39
N SER A 63 -17.08 5.79 3.71
CA SER A 63 -17.00 4.59 4.54
C SER A 63 -17.95 3.49 4.03
N GLY A 64 -17.44 2.26 3.91
CA GLY A 64 -18.17 1.12 3.37
C GLY A 64 -18.10 0.96 1.84
N GLU A 65 -17.57 1.93 1.11
CA GLU A 65 -17.42 1.87 -0.33
C GLU A 65 -16.03 1.37 -0.75
N VAL A 66 -15.97 0.65 -1.88
CA VAL A 66 -14.73 0.18 -2.49
C VAL A 66 -14.53 0.90 -3.82
N LEU A 67 -13.44 1.67 -3.93
CA LEU A 67 -13.07 2.35 -5.18
C LEU A 67 -12.10 1.48 -5.99
N ALA A 68 -12.54 1.02 -7.16
CA ALA A 68 -11.70 0.27 -8.09
C ALA A 68 -11.14 1.17 -9.21
N VAL A 69 -9.82 1.18 -9.39
CA VAL A 69 -9.15 1.90 -10.48
C VAL A 69 -8.75 0.92 -11.57
N MET A 70 -9.42 0.99 -12.72
CA MET A 70 -9.23 0.09 -13.85
C MET A 70 -8.72 0.83 -15.09
N GLY A 71 -8.02 0.12 -15.98
CA GLY A 71 -7.47 0.67 -17.21
C GLY A 71 -6.33 -0.17 -17.80
N PRO A 72 -5.84 0.13 -19.01
CA PRO A 72 -4.78 -0.63 -19.67
C PRO A 72 -3.44 -0.53 -18.94
N SER A 73 -2.50 -1.43 -19.27
CA SER A 73 -1.13 -1.33 -18.77
C SER A 73 -0.51 0.00 -19.22
N GLY A 74 0.22 0.67 -18.32
CA GLY A 74 0.81 1.99 -18.60
C GLY A 74 -0.14 3.19 -18.46
N ALA A 75 -1.42 3.00 -18.12
CA ALA A 75 -2.37 4.11 -17.91
C ALA A 75 -2.08 5.00 -16.68
N GLY A 76 -1.08 4.66 -15.86
CA GLY A 76 -0.72 5.44 -14.67
C GLY A 76 -1.48 5.06 -13.39
N LYS A 77 -2.17 3.92 -13.34
CA LYS A 77 -2.92 3.45 -12.15
C LYS A 77 -2.05 3.38 -10.89
N THR A 78 -0.89 2.72 -10.97
CA THR A 78 0.06 2.63 -9.86
C THR A 78 0.61 4.02 -9.50
N THR A 79 0.82 4.89 -10.49
CA THR A 79 1.24 6.27 -10.26
C THR A 79 0.18 7.08 -9.51
N LEU A 80 -1.10 6.85 -9.80
CA LEU A 80 -2.22 7.48 -9.12
C LEU A 80 -2.27 7.03 -7.66
N LEU A 81 -2.18 5.73 -7.40
CA LEU A 81 -2.18 5.19 -6.04
C LEU A 81 -0.98 5.68 -5.22
N ARG A 82 0.22 5.71 -5.80
CA ARG A 82 1.42 6.25 -5.14
C ARG A 82 1.32 7.75 -4.85
N MET A 83 0.69 8.52 -5.75
CA MET A 83 0.41 9.95 -5.51
C MET A 83 -0.50 10.13 -4.29
N LEU A 84 -1.57 9.33 -4.19
CA LEU A 84 -2.52 9.34 -3.08
C LEU A 84 -1.87 8.85 -1.77
N ALA A 85 -0.95 7.89 -1.85
CA ALA A 85 -0.13 7.41 -0.72
C ALA A 85 0.93 8.43 -0.25
N LEU A 86 0.95 9.62 -0.84
CA LEU A 86 1.88 10.70 -0.56
C LEU A 86 3.36 10.37 -0.78
N GLU A 87 3.68 9.36 -1.59
CA GLU A 87 5.06 8.99 -1.89
C GLU A 87 5.78 10.07 -2.72
N LYS A 88 7.07 10.27 -2.42
CA LYS A 88 7.94 11.16 -3.19
C LYS A 88 8.36 10.45 -4.47
N GLY A 89 7.84 10.91 -5.61
CA GLY A 89 8.23 10.42 -6.93
C GLY A 89 9.17 11.38 -7.68
N PRO A 90 9.69 10.98 -8.85
CA PRO A 90 10.54 11.81 -9.70
C PRO A 90 9.79 12.97 -10.40
N GLY A 91 8.48 13.07 -10.17
CA GLY A 91 7.60 14.03 -10.82
C GLY A 91 6.98 15.03 -9.86
N ALA A 92 6.34 16.05 -10.43
CA ALA A 92 5.53 17.01 -9.70
C ALA A 92 4.07 16.53 -9.69
N ARG A 93 3.45 16.57 -8.50
CA ARG A 93 2.01 16.34 -8.31
C ARG A 93 1.29 17.67 -8.12
N THR A 94 0.09 17.77 -8.66
CA THR A 94 -0.83 18.89 -8.44
C THR A 94 -2.23 18.35 -8.14
N GLY A 95 -3.08 19.18 -7.53
CA GLY A 95 -4.45 18.83 -7.14
C GLY A 95 -4.66 18.89 -5.64
N HIS A 96 -5.89 18.58 -5.21
CA HIS A 96 -6.30 18.63 -3.81
C HIS A 96 -6.71 17.23 -3.35
N VAL A 97 -6.14 16.78 -2.23
CA VAL A 97 -6.53 15.54 -1.55
C VAL A 97 -7.02 15.90 -0.16
N ALA A 98 -8.22 15.45 0.19
CA ALA A 98 -8.88 15.75 1.44
C ALA A 98 -9.38 14.48 2.12
N PHE A 99 -9.23 14.44 3.44
CA PHE A 99 -9.77 13.41 4.32
C PHE A 99 -10.69 14.08 5.33
N ASN A 100 -11.98 13.74 5.31
CA ASN A 100 -13.02 14.38 6.11
C ASN A 100 -13.04 15.91 6.00
N GLY A 101 -12.84 16.43 4.79
CA GLY A 101 -12.80 17.88 4.51
C GLY A 101 -11.51 18.59 4.94
N LYS A 102 -10.56 17.89 5.58
CA LYS A 102 -9.24 18.42 5.94
C LYS A 102 -8.20 18.05 4.89
N PRO A 103 -7.19 18.89 4.63
CA PRO A 103 -6.12 18.54 3.69
C PRO A 103 -5.40 17.27 4.15
N PHE A 104 -5.13 16.37 3.21
CA PHE A 104 -4.48 15.10 3.51
C PHE A 104 -2.98 15.31 3.73
N THR A 105 -2.56 15.31 5.00
CA THR A 105 -1.17 15.49 5.41
C THR A 105 -0.46 14.15 5.65
N PRO A 106 0.88 14.11 5.60
CA PRO A 106 1.64 12.90 5.92
C PRO A 106 1.30 12.32 7.31
N LEU A 107 0.99 13.18 8.29
CA LEU A 107 0.59 12.75 9.64
C LEU A 107 -0.76 12.02 9.63
N LEU A 108 -1.72 12.48 8.83
CA LEU A 108 -3.01 11.80 8.68
C LEU A 108 -2.85 10.49 7.92
N TYR A 109 -1.98 10.47 6.90
CA TYR A 109 -1.66 9.26 6.17
C TYR A 109 -1.15 8.16 7.10
N THR A 110 -0.10 8.41 7.89
CA THR A 110 0.46 7.42 8.84
C THR A 110 -0.55 6.92 9.88
N ARG A 111 -1.62 7.67 10.16
CA ARG A 111 -2.65 7.27 11.13
C ARG A 111 -3.81 6.49 10.53
N TYR A 112 -4.19 6.75 9.29
CA TYR A 112 -5.46 6.28 8.71
C TYR A 112 -5.32 5.51 7.40
N ALA A 113 -4.14 5.51 6.78
CA ALA A 113 -3.92 4.90 5.48
C ALA A 113 -2.60 4.13 5.46
N THR A 114 -2.62 3.01 4.75
CA THR A 114 -1.46 2.18 4.49
C THR A 114 -1.45 1.87 2.99
N PHE A 115 -0.27 1.84 2.39
CA PHE A 115 -0.09 1.51 0.99
C PHE A 115 0.53 0.13 0.84
N MET A 116 -0.11 -0.71 0.03
CA MET A 116 0.36 -2.05 -0.27
C MET A 116 0.98 -2.08 -1.66
N GLU A 117 2.28 -2.33 -1.71
CA GLU A 117 3.02 -2.49 -2.96
C GLU A 117 2.55 -3.71 -3.76
N GLN A 118 2.90 -3.75 -5.06
CA GLN A 118 2.56 -4.88 -5.92
C GLN A 118 3.36 -6.14 -5.56
N GLY A 119 4.60 -5.98 -5.10
CA GLY A 119 5.45 -7.06 -4.64
C GLY A 119 5.31 -7.29 -3.13
N ASP A 120 5.42 -8.55 -2.71
CA ASP A 120 5.42 -8.91 -1.30
C ASP A 120 6.85 -8.81 -0.75
N SER A 121 7.07 -7.96 0.26
CA SER A 121 8.35 -7.86 0.97
C SER A 121 8.28 -8.67 2.26
N LEU A 122 8.52 -9.98 2.15
CA LEU A 122 8.48 -10.92 3.28
C LEU A 122 9.86 -11.50 3.53
N TRP A 123 10.17 -11.82 4.79
CA TRP A 123 11.40 -12.53 5.14
C TRP A 123 11.26 -14.00 4.76
N ALA A 124 11.93 -14.41 3.68
CA ALA A 124 11.78 -15.74 3.08
C ALA A 124 12.04 -16.91 4.05
N PHE A 125 12.94 -16.72 5.02
CA PHE A 125 13.37 -17.77 5.95
C PHE A 125 12.52 -17.84 7.23
N LEU A 126 11.74 -16.80 7.52
CA LEU A 126 10.88 -16.74 8.71
C LEU A 126 9.51 -17.35 8.42
N THR A 127 8.92 -17.97 9.43
CA THR A 127 7.55 -18.49 9.36
C THR A 127 6.52 -17.35 9.37
N ALA A 128 5.29 -17.62 8.91
CA ALA A 128 4.23 -16.61 8.96
C ALA A 128 4.00 -16.09 10.39
N ARG A 129 4.00 -16.98 11.38
CA ARG A 129 3.84 -16.63 12.79
C ARG A 129 4.98 -15.75 13.31
N GLU A 130 6.24 -16.11 13.04
CA GLU A 130 7.40 -15.34 13.47
C GLU A 130 7.38 -13.90 12.94
N GLN A 131 6.99 -13.73 11.67
CA GLN A 131 6.91 -12.39 11.07
C GLN A 131 5.83 -11.53 11.73
N LEU A 132 4.67 -12.12 12.04
CA LEU A 132 3.60 -11.44 12.76
C LEU A 132 3.99 -11.10 14.19
N GLU A 133 4.61 -12.04 14.91
CA GLU A 133 5.10 -11.80 16.27
C GLU A 133 6.11 -10.65 16.30
N TYR A 134 7.01 -10.61 15.31
CA TYR A 134 7.97 -9.51 15.18
C TYR A 134 7.28 -8.18 14.87
N ALA A 135 6.34 -8.16 13.93
CA ALA A 135 5.59 -6.96 13.59
C ALA A 135 4.76 -6.43 14.77
N VAL A 136 4.02 -7.29 15.47
CA VAL A 136 3.22 -6.90 16.65
C VAL A 136 4.12 -6.39 17.77
N ARG A 137 5.29 -7.01 17.98
CA ARG A 137 6.27 -6.56 18.97
C ARG A 137 6.81 -5.16 18.68
N LEU A 138 7.02 -4.82 17.41
CA LEU A 138 7.49 -3.49 17.00
C LEU A 138 6.37 -2.44 17.01
N SER A 139 5.20 -2.79 16.49
CA SER A 139 4.07 -1.87 16.36
C SER A 139 3.37 -1.59 17.70
N ARG A 140 3.39 -2.55 18.64
CA ARG A 140 2.71 -2.46 19.94
C ARG A 140 3.65 -2.82 21.10
N PRO A 141 4.70 -2.02 21.36
CA PRO A 141 5.70 -2.33 22.39
C PRO A 141 5.13 -2.33 23.81
N ALA A 142 4.02 -1.62 24.06
CA ALA A 142 3.37 -1.55 25.37
C ALA A 142 2.64 -2.84 25.79
N LEU A 143 2.29 -3.72 24.84
CA LEU A 143 1.57 -4.97 25.15
C LEU A 143 2.45 -5.98 25.88
N ARG A 144 1.86 -6.75 26.80
CA ARG A 144 2.54 -7.87 27.48
C ARG A 144 2.68 -9.07 26.55
N SER A 145 3.59 -9.99 26.87
CA SER A 145 3.87 -11.18 26.03
C SER A 145 2.62 -11.99 25.69
N ALA A 146 1.77 -12.26 26.69
CA ALA A 146 0.53 -13.01 26.49
C ALA A 146 -0.49 -12.28 25.59
N GLU A 147 -0.62 -10.96 25.74
CA GLU A 147 -1.51 -10.13 24.92
C GLU A 147 -1.03 -10.06 23.47
N ARG A 148 0.30 -10.04 23.25
CA ARG A 148 0.88 -10.10 21.90
C ARG A 148 0.60 -11.44 21.23
N ALA A 149 0.76 -12.55 21.94
CA ALA A 149 0.47 -13.88 21.41
C ALA A 149 -1.01 -14.00 21.01
N ALA A 150 -1.93 -13.55 21.86
CA ALA A 150 -3.36 -13.53 21.56
C ALA A 150 -3.68 -12.66 20.33
N ALA A 151 -3.06 -11.49 20.19
CA ALA A 151 -3.23 -10.63 19.01
C ALA A 151 -2.70 -11.30 17.72
N VAL A 152 -1.59 -12.04 17.79
CA VAL A 152 -1.06 -12.79 16.64
C VAL A 152 -2.00 -13.92 16.24
N ASP A 153 -2.52 -14.68 17.21
CA ASP A 153 -3.48 -15.76 16.94
C ASP A 153 -4.78 -15.21 16.32
N GLU A 154 -5.27 -14.05 16.79
CA GLU A 154 -6.41 -13.35 16.19
C GLU A 154 -6.15 -12.95 14.72
N LEU A 155 -4.98 -12.36 14.43
CA LEU A 155 -4.59 -11.99 13.06
C LEU A 155 -4.47 -13.20 12.13
N LEU A 156 -3.90 -14.29 12.63
CA LEU A 156 -3.79 -15.55 11.87
C LEU A 156 -5.17 -16.14 11.54
N GLY A 157 -6.11 -16.09 12.49
CA GLY A 157 -7.49 -16.53 12.29
C GLY A 157 -8.25 -15.65 11.30
N ALA A 158 -8.18 -14.32 11.46
CA ALA A 158 -8.86 -13.36 10.59
C ALA A 158 -8.43 -13.47 9.10
N LEU A 159 -7.16 -13.83 8.86
CA LEU A 159 -6.60 -13.96 7.52
C LEU A 159 -6.61 -15.40 6.97
N GLY A 160 -7.09 -16.36 7.77
CA GLY A 160 -7.12 -17.78 7.40
C GLY A 160 -5.73 -18.34 7.11
N LEU A 161 -4.74 -18.02 7.97
CA LEU A 161 -3.35 -18.46 7.86
C LEU A 161 -2.95 -19.49 8.94
N GLU A 162 -3.89 -19.91 9.80
CA GLU A 162 -3.67 -20.87 10.90
C GLU A 162 -3.00 -22.18 10.43
N SER A 163 -3.43 -22.73 9.30
CA SER A 163 -2.91 -24.00 8.77
C SER A 163 -1.47 -23.90 8.25
N CYS A 164 -1.01 -22.70 7.91
CA CYS A 164 0.33 -22.45 7.38
C CYS A 164 1.19 -21.55 8.30
N GLN A 165 0.78 -21.37 9.55
CA GLN A 165 1.44 -20.44 10.49
C GLN A 165 2.92 -20.77 10.74
N HIS A 166 3.28 -22.07 10.74
CA HIS A 166 4.64 -22.57 10.92
C HIS A 166 5.37 -22.83 9.59
N THR A 167 4.77 -22.47 8.46
CA THR A 167 5.42 -22.57 7.15
C THR A 167 6.23 -21.32 6.87
N ARG A 168 7.46 -21.48 6.35
CA ARG A 168 8.30 -20.36 5.91
C ARG A 168 7.61 -19.59 4.78
N ALA A 169 7.74 -18.27 4.79
CA ALA A 169 7.18 -17.44 3.71
C ALA A 169 7.73 -17.84 2.33
N GLY A 170 9.01 -18.20 2.27
CA GLY A 170 9.70 -18.53 1.03
C GLY A 170 9.87 -17.31 0.11
N ASN A 171 10.45 -17.55 -1.06
CA ASN A 171 10.60 -16.57 -2.14
C ASN A 171 10.71 -17.32 -3.49
N ALA A 172 11.23 -16.67 -4.54
CA ALA A 172 11.42 -17.30 -5.84
C ALA A 172 12.43 -18.46 -5.84
N LEU A 173 13.35 -18.50 -4.86
CA LEU A 173 14.42 -19.50 -4.75
C LEU A 173 14.12 -20.57 -3.69
N VAL A 174 13.38 -20.20 -2.65
CA VAL A 174 13.06 -21.05 -1.50
C VAL A 174 11.56 -21.30 -1.48
N ARG A 175 11.16 -22.58 -1.57
CA ARG A 175 9.75 -22.98 -1.47
C ARG A 175 9.18 -22.57 -0.10
N GLY A 176 7.95 -22.08 -0.09
CA GLY A 176 7.24 -21.66 1.11
C GLY A 176 5.75 -21.50 0.84
N LEU A 177 5.17 -20.45 1.40
CA LEU A 177 3.76 -20.08 1.22
C LEU A 177 3.40 -19.88 -0.25
N SER A 178 2.15 -20.21 -0.59
CA SER A 178 1.55 -19.87 -1.89
C SER A 178 1.48 -18.35 -2.08
N GLY A 179 1.39 -17.88 -3.33
CA GLY A 179 1.29 -16.44 -3.63
C GLY A 179 0.11 -15.75 -2.93
N GLY A 180 -1.05 -16.40 -2.87
CA GLY A 180 -2.22 -15.87 -2.15
C GLY A 180 -2.02 -15.80 -0.64
N GLN A 181 -1.37 -16.80 -0.04
CA GLN A 181 -1.02 -16.78 1.38
C GLN A 181 0.00 -15.68 1.70
N ARG A 182 1.01 -15.50 0.85
CA ARG A 182 1.97 -14.39 0.99
C ARG A 182 1.27 -13.04 0.93
N ARG A 183 0.33 -12.87 -0.01
CA ARG A 183 -0.41 -11.62 -0.13
C ARG A 183 -1.24 -11.30 1.12
N ARG A 184 -1.91 -12.31 1.69
CA ARG A 184 -2.64 -12.16 2.96
C ARG A 184 -1.69 -11.87 4.13
N LEU A 185 -0.52 -12.50 4.18
CA LEU A 185 0.49 -12.21 5.20
C LEU A 185 1.02 -10.78 5.06
N SER A 186 1.26 -10.28 3.84
CA SER A 186 1.66 -8.88 3.62
C SER A 186 0.61 -7.89 4.08
N LEU A 187 -0.69 -8.19 3.91
CA LEU A 187 -1.78 -7.37 4.46
C LEU A 187 -1.79 -7.33 5.99
N ALA A 188 -1.35 -8.40 6.64
CA ALA A 188 -1.28 -8.50 8.10
C ALA A 188 -0.18 -7.64 8.72
N LEU A 189 0.91 -7.46 7.98
CA LEU A 189 2.10 -6.72 8.41
C LEU A 189 1.98 -5.21 8.14
N ALA A 190 0.94 -4.83 7.40
CA ALA A 190 0.67 -3.50 6.89
C ALA A 190 0.08 -2.55 7.94
#